data_AF-A0A1K1NRJ4-F1
#
_entry.id   AF-A0A1K1NRJ4-F1
#
_cell.length_a   1.000
_cell.length_b   1.000
_cell.length_c   1.000
_cell.angle_alpha   90.00
_cell.angle_beta   90.00
_cell.angle_gamma   90.00
#
_symmetry.space_group_name_H-M   'P 1'
#
loop_
_entity.id
_entity.type
_entity.pdbx_description
1 polymer ?
#
loop_
_entity_poly.entity_id
_entity_poly.type
_entity_poly.pdbx_seq_one_letter_code
_entity_poly.pdbx_strand_id
1 'polypeptide(L)'
;MLSPIERKKAGFPLLTSHASEMKKYAEVYSLFVDKGYSKELCEAYADAFIDNVKKPTYFDIIQIASLYDKIYDNKTAYFYLEKLIDKKLSGDEKFGYCTEMLSTISKIGNWRDAEEFRTLNISFLQKYCEKTCLKRQAKLYISLALADCAAKNYRDALKLLKFGYKPQGRNDSMLLEIMITAVYIFAKADDIEGLEGALANANGCLKLFKDFDFSWQEEYYHKRIRDASQGIL
;
A
#
# COMPACT_ATOMS: atom_id res chain seq x y z
N MET A 1 -19.84 13.54 -16.82
CA MET A 1 -18.92 12.40 -17.05
C MET A 1 -17.50 12.93 -17.01
N LEU A 2 -16.65 12.45 -16.09
CA LEU A 2 -15.23 12.84 -16.04
C LEU A 2 -14.46 12.16 -17.18
N SER A 3 -13.62 12.93 -17.86
CA SER A 3 -12.77 12.50 -18.97
C SER A 3 -11.66 11.54 -18.51
N PRO A 4 -11.11 10.70 -19.40
CA PRO A 4 -9.98 9.82 -19.09
C PRO A 4 -8.75 10.56 -18.53
N ILE A 5 -8.54 11.81 -18.91
CA ILE A 5 -7.44 12.67 -18.44
C ILE A 5 -7.71 13.16 -17.01
N GLU A 6 -8.96 13.50 -16.69
CA GLU A 6 -9.38 13.86 -15.32
C GLU A 6 -9.30 12.66 -14.37
N ARG A 7 -9.61 11.45 -14.85
CA ARG A 7 -9.42 10.20 -14.09
C ARG A 7 -7.95 9.87 -13.82
N LYS A 8 -7.05 10.21 -14.76
CA LYS A 8 -5.58 10.10 -14.58
C LYS A 8 -5.02 11.13 -13.60
N LYS A 9 -5.68 12.28 -13.46
CA LYS A 9 -5.33 13.34 -12.49
C LYS A 9 -5.90 13.11 -11.09
N ALA A 10 -7.02 12.38 -10.97
CA ALA A 10 -7.75 12.15 -9.71
C ALA A 10 -7.11 11.14 -8.74
N GLY A 11 -5.85 10.76 -8.92
CA GLY A 11 -5.12 9.95 -7.93
C GLY A 11 -5.74 8.59 -7.60
N PHE A 12 -6.68 8.08 -8.42
CA PHE A 12 -7.27 6.77 -8.21
C PHE A 12 -6.25 5.68 -8.55
N PRO A 13 -5.95 4.75 -7.64
CA PRO A 13 -4.93 3.72 -7.86
C PRO A 13 -5.37 2.61 -8.83
N LEU A 14 -6.59 2.63 -9.35
CA LEU A 14 -7.10 1.60 -10.26
C LEU A 14 -6.78 1.98 -11.73
N LEU A 15 -5.71 1.40 -12.29
CA LEU A 15 -5.31 1.63 -13.69
C LEU A 15 -6.27 0.87 -14.63
N THR A 16 -6.95 1.56 -15.55
CA THR A 16 -7.92 0.92 -16.47
C THR A 16 -7.25 0.02 -17.51
N SER A 17 -7.69 -1.23 -17.61
CA SER A 17 -7.52 -2.07 -18.81
C SER A 17 -8.83 -2.06 -19.63
N HIS A 18 -8.80 -1.51 -20.85
CA HIS A 18 -9.85 -1.68 -21.88
C HIS A 18 -11.24 -0.99 -21.70
N ALA A 19 -11.78 -0.53 -22.83
CA ALA A 19 -13.00 0.31 -22.89
C ALA A 19 -14.30 -0.42 -22.47
N SER A 20 -14.36 -1.75 -22.55
CA SER A 20 -15.51 -2.57 -22.07
C SER A 20 -15.62 -2.63 -20.55
N GLU A 21 -14.55 -2.32 -19.83
CA GLU A 21 -14.50 -2.35 -18.36
C GLU A 21 -14.87 -0.99 -17.74
N MET A 22 -15.08 0.04 -18.58
CA MET A 22 -15.35 1.42 -18.13
C MET A 22 -16.61 1.55 -17.27
N LYS A 23 -17.64 0.73 -17.49
CA LYS A 23 -18.87 0.75 -16.68
C LYS A 23 -18.65 0.14 -15.30
N LYS A 24 -18.06 -1.06 -15.24
CA LYS A 24 -17.65 -1.72 -13.98
C LYS A 24 -16.74 -0.82 -13.16
N TYR A 25 -15.76 -0.20 -13.83
CA TYR A 25 -14.86 0.77 -13.22
C TYR A 25 -15.59 1.98 -12.65
N ALA A 26 -16.55 2.56 -13.39
CA ALA A 26 -17.30 3.72 -12.93
C ALA A 26 -18.14 3.41 -11.68
N GLU A 27 -18.72 2.22 -11.60
CA GLU A 27 -19.50 1.76 -10.44
C GLU A 27 -18.59 1.59 -9.21
N VAL A 28 -17.46 0.89 -9.34
CA VAL A 28 -16.46 0.74 -8.28
C VAL A 28 -15.85 2.08 -7.87
N TYR A 29 -15.57 2.96 -8.84
CA TYR A 29 -15.04 4.29 -8.59
C TYR A 29 -16.03 5.14 -7.79
N SER A 30 -17.31 5.12 -8.17
CA SER A 30 -18.36 5.83 -7.43
C SER A 30 -18.44 5.38 -5.98
N LEU A 31 -18.27 4.08 -5.74
CA LEU A 31 -18.29 3.53 -4.38
C LEU A 31 -17.11 4.02 -3.53
N PHE A 32 -15.90 4.09 -4.10
CA PHE A 32 -14.75 4.65 -3.37
C PHE A 32 -14.83 6.16 -3.19
N VAL A 33 -15.42 6.92 -4.13
CA VAL A 33 -15.64 8.36 -3.91
C VAL A 33 -16.54 8.59 -2.70
N ASP A 34 -17.61 7.78 -2.59
CA ASP A 34 -18.61 7.90 -1.53
C ASP A 34 -18.13 7.34 -0.18
N LYS A 35 -17.54 6.14 -0.18
CA LYS A 35 -17.23 5.39 1.04
C LYS A 35 -15.74 5.24 1.37
N GLY A 36 -14.86 5.61 0.44
CA GLY A 36 -13.42 5.37 0.57
C GLY A 36 -13.06 3.88 0.62
N TYR A 37 -11.92 3.57 1.25
CA TYR A 37 -11.51 2.19 1.49
C TYR A 37 -12.47 1.50 2.45
N SER A 38 -13.17 0.49 1.95
CA SER A 38 -14.21 -0.23 2.68
C SER A 38 -14.27 -1.68 2.22
N LYS A 39 -14.90 -2.54 3.02
CA LYS A 39 -15.08 -3.95 2.63
C LYS A 39 -15.97 -4.06 1.40
N GLU A 40 -17.01 -3.24 1.34
CA GLU A 40 -17.92 -3.15 0.20
C GLU A 40 -17.18 -2.78 -1.09
N LEU A 41 -16.22 -1.86 -1.02
CA LEU A 41 -15.37 -1.52 -2.17
C LEU A 41 -14.54 -2.73 -2.64
N CYS A 42 -13.96 -3.47 -1.69
CA CYS A 42 -13.14 -4.64 -2.00
C CYS A 42 -13.99 -5.73 -2.66
N GLU A 43 -15.16 -6.05 -2.08
CA GLU A 43 -16.10 -7.02 -2.62
C GLU A 43 -16.59 -6.61 -4.03
N ALA A 44 -16.97 -5.34 -4.21
CA ALA A 44 -17.38 -4.82 -5.53
C ALA A 44 -16.25 -4.89 -6.58
N TYR A 45 -14.99 -4.63 -6.18
CA TYR A 45 -13.84 -4.78 -7.08
C TYR A 45 -13.60 -6.25 -7.43
N ALA A 46 -13.65 -7.15 -6.45
CA ALA A 46 -13.48 -8.58 -6.65
C ALA A 46 -14.55 -9.15 -7.59
N ASP A 47 -15.82 -8.81 -7.39
CA ASP A 47 -16.92 -9.22 -8.27
C ASP A 47 -16.73 -8.72 -9.70
N ALA A 48 -16.26 -7.49 -9.87
CA ALA A 48 -16.10 -6.87 -11.18
C ALA A 48 -14.92 -7.45 -11.99
N PHE A 49 -13.79 -7.70 -11.34
CA PHE A 49 -12.50 -7.95 -12.00
C PHE A 49 -11.88 -9.32 -11.70
N ILE A 50 -12.33 -10.02 -10.65
CA ILE A 50 -11.76 -11.30 -10.21
C ILE A 50 -12.78 -12.44 -10.31
N ASP A 51 -13.82 -12.41 -9.49
CA ASP A 51 -14.64 -13.59 -9.22
C ASP A 51 -15.56 -13.95 -10.39
N ASN A 52 -16.06 -12.95 -11.11
CA ASN A 52 -16.86 -13.15 -12.33
C ASN A 52 -16.03 -13.08 -13.62
N VAL A 53 -14.70 -13.18 -13.53
CA VAL A 53 -13.79 -13.10 -14.68
C VAL A 53 -13.06 -14.42 -14.86
N LYS A 54 -13.17 -15.03 -16.05
CA LYS A 54 -12.58 -16.35 -16.34
C LYS A 54 -11.05 -16.39 -16.16
N LYS A 55 -10.37 -15.28 -16.47
CA LYS A 55 -8.92 -15.11 -16.33
C LYS A 55 -8.63 -13.69 -15.84
N PRO A 56 -8.65 -13.45 -14.52
CA PRO A 56 -8.31 -12.16 -13.96
C PRO A 56 -6.88 -11.77 -14.31
N THR A 57 -6.61 -10.47 -14.49
CA THR A 57 -5.24 -10.01 -14.75
C THR A 57 -4.40 -10.07 -13.47
N TYR A 58 -3.08 -10.21 -13.61
CA TYR A 58 -2.19 -10.16 -12.44
C TYR A 58 -2.25 -8.80 -11.75
N PHE A 59 -2.43 -7.74 -12.52
CA PHE A 59 -2.65 -6.39 -12.01
C PHE A 59 -3.86 -6.35 -11.08
N ASP A 60 -5.00 -6.89 -11.51
CA ASP A 60 -6.23 -6.87 -10.70
C ASP A 60 -6.08 -7.68 -9.41
N ILE A 61 -5.37 -8.80 -9.46
CA ILE A 61 -5.11 -9.64 -8.28
C ILE A 61 -4.23 -8.89 -7.25
N ILE A 62 -3.19 -8.18 -7.71
CA ILE A 62 -2.35 -7.35 -6.84
C ILE A 62 -3.17 -6.17 -6.30
N GLN A 63 -4.02 -5.59 -7.14
CA GLN A 63 -4.81 -4.42 -6.81
C GLN A 63 -5.86 -4.72 -5.74
N ILE A 64 -6.58 -5.85 -5.83
CA ILE A 64 -7.54 -6.24 -4.80
C ILE A 64 -6.85 -6.53 -3.47
N ALA A 65 -5.66 -7.16 -3.50
CA ALA A 65 -4.87 -7.37 -2.29
C ALA A 65 -4.51 -6.03 -1.62
N SER A 66 -4.11 -5.03 -2.41
CA SER A 66 -3.82 -3.69 -1.91
C SER A 66 -5.05 -2.97 -1.36
N LEU A 67 -6.26 -3.22 -1.89
CA LEU A 67 -7.49 -2.67 -1.32
C LEU A 67 -7.80 -3.29 0.05
N TYR A 68 -7.64 -4.61 0.20
CA TYR A 68 -7.81 -5.30 1.48
C TYR A 68 -6.75 -4.87 2.52
N ASP A 69 -5.51 -4.61 2.10
CA ASP A 69 -4.46 -4.02 2.96
C ASP A 69 -4.91 -2.67 3.56
N LYS A 70 -5.59 -1.82 2.77
CA LYS A 70 -6.06 -0.50 3.23
C LYS A 70 -7.14 -0.56 4.30
N ILE A 71 -7.81 -1.70 4.46
CA ILE A 71 -8.80 -1.94 5.52
C ILE A 71 -8.31 -2.92 6.59
N TYR A 72 -7.00 -3.19 6.63
CA TYR A 72 -6.33 -4.09 7.59
C TYR A 72 -6.72 -5.57 7.48
N ASP A 73 -7.38 -5.97 6.39
CA ASP A 73 -7.68 -7.38 6.13
C ASP A 73 -6.51 -8.05 5.39
N ASN A 74 -5.38 -8.13 6.08
CA ASN A 74 -4.15 -8.66 5.53
C ASN A 74 -4.27 -10.15 5.17
N LYS A 75 -5.13 -10.92 5.86
CA LYS A 75 -5.36 -12.34 5.56
C LYS A 75 -6.05 -12.51 4.22
N THR A 76 -7.09 -11.72 3.94
CA THR A 76 -7.75 -11.74 2.62
C THR A 76 -6.83 -11.21 1.54
N ALA A 77 -6.04 -10.17 1.81
CA ALA A 77 -5.00 -9.70 0.89
C ALA A 77 -4.03 -10.83 0.50
N TYR A 78 -3.54 -11.59 1.49
CA TYR A 78 -2.64 -12.72 1.26
C TYR A 78 -3.29 -13.80 0.39
N PHE A 79 -4.54 -14.18 0.67
CA PHE A 79 -5.29 -15.17 -0.11
C PHE A 79 -5.32 -14.82 -1.61
N TYR A 80 -5.49 -13.55 -1.97
CA TYR A 80 -5.44 -13.14 -3.38
C TYR A 80 -4.02 -13.24 -3.95
N LEU A 81 -3.00 -12.84 -3.19
CA LEU A 81 -1.60 -12.89 -3.64
C LEU A 81 -1.10 -14.34 -3.80
N GLU A 82 -1.58 -15.29 -3.00
CA GLU A 82 -1.24 -16.71 -3.14
C GLU A 82 -1.56 -17.27 -4.53
N LYS A 83 -2.59 -16.73 -5.20
CA LYS A 83 -2.96 -17.12 -6.58
C LYS A 83 -1.85 -16.84 -7.61
N LEU A 84 -0.84 -16.05 -7.25
CA LEU A 84 0.28 -15.65 -8.10
C LEU A 84 1.60 -16.37 -7.82
N ILE A 85 1.70 -17.20 -6.75
CA ILE A 85 2.96 -17.83 -6.32
C ILE A 85 3.64 -18.62 -7.46
N ASP A 86 2.87 -19.45 -8.16
CA ASP A 86 3.40 -20.30 -9.26
C ASP A 86 3.32 -19.63 -10.63
N LYS A 87 2.96 -18.33 -10.68
CA LYS A 87 2.83 -17.60 -11.95
C LYS A 87 4.18 -17.01 -12.37
N LYS A 88 4.47 -17.12 -13.66
CA LYS A 88 5.66 -16.51 -14.25
C LYS A 88 5.44 -15.00 -14.44
N LEU A 89 5.69 -14.24 -13.38
CA LEU A 89 5.63 -12.78 -13.39
C LEU A 89 6.95 -12.17 -13.88
N SER A 90 6.89 -11.00 -14.53
CA SER A 90 8.07 -10.25 -14.93
C SER A 90 7.84 -8.75 -14.85
N GLY A 91 8.93 -7.97 -14.91
CA GLY A 91 8.86 -6.51 -14.98
C GLY A 91 8.01 -5.88 -13.87
N ASP A 92 7.06 -5.02 -14.27
CA ASP A 92 6.22 -4.27 -13.35
C ASP A 92 5.29 -5.15 -12.51
N GLU A 93 4.75 -6.21 -13.08
CA GLU A 93 3.86 -7.14 -12.37
C GLU A 93 4.60 -7.86 -11.27
N LYS A 94 5.82 -8.36 -11.57
CA LYS A 94 6.67 -9.00 -10.56
C LYS A 94 7.04 -8.01 -9.45
N PHE A 95 7.39 -6.78 -9.80
CA PHE A 95 7.73 -5.76 -8.81
C PHE A 95 6.54 -5.42 -7.90
N GLY A 96 5.36 -5.21 -8.48
CA GLY A 96 4.12 -4.95 -7.74
C GLY A 96 3.79 -6.11 -6.79
N TYR A 97 3.77 -7.33 -7.32
CA TYR A 97 3.53 -8.54 -6.54
C TYR A 97 4.52 -8.69 -5.38
N CYS A 98 5.81 -8.61 -5.64
CA CYS A 98 6.81 -8.79 -4.59
C CYS A 98 6.72 -7.71 -3.51
N THR A 99 6.41 -6.48 -3.88
CA THR A 99 6.25 -5.37 -2.92
C THR A 99 5.02 -5.58 -2.04
N GLU A 100 3.89 -5.96 -2.64
CA GLU A 100 2.64 -6.20 -1.92
C GLU A 100 2.75 -7.45 -1.03
N MET A 101 3.22 -8.57 -1.59
CA MET A 101 3.43 -9.82 -0.86
C MET A 101 4.31 -9.62 0.36
N LEU A 102 5.44 -8.92 0.20
CA LEU A 102 6.36 -8.64 1.32
C LEU A 102 5.70 -7.80 2.42
N SER A 103 4.91 -6.79 2.06
CA SER A 103 4.14 -6.00 3.04
C SER A 103 3.13 -6.89 3.78
N THR A 104 2.34 -7.65 3.02
CA THR A 104 1.24 -8.47 3.56
C THR A 104 1.73 -9.56 4.51
N ILE A 105 2.73 -10.35 4.12
CA ILE A 105 3.28 -11.42 5.00
C ILE A 105 3.90 -10.86 6.28
N SER A 106 4.53 -9.68 6.19
CA SER A 106 5.08 -8.99 7.35
C SER A 106 3.99 -8.55 8.33
N LYS A 107 2.88 -8.00 7.82
CA LYS A 107 1.74 -7.54 8.64
C LYS A 107 0.92 -8.67 9.27
N ILE A 108 0.91 -9.87 8.66
CA ILE A 108 0.28 -11.06 9.25
C ILE A 108 1.11 -11.62 10.42
N GLY A 109 2.38 -11.22 10.54
CA GLY A 109 3.29 -11.68 11.59
C GLY A 109 4.18 -12.86 11.17
N ASN A 110 4.17 -13.24 9.89
CA ASN A 110 4.99 -14.33 9.35
C ASN A 110 6.38 -13.81 8.97
N TRP A 111 7.18 -13.40 9.96
CA TRP A 111 8.48 -12.74 9.70
C TRP A 111 9.50 -13.65 9.00
N ARG A 112 9.46 -14.97 9.24
CA ARG A 112 10.36 -15.92 8.57
C ARG A 112 10.07 -16.01 7.08
N ASP A 113 8.79 -16.16 6.74
CA ASP A 113 8.33 -16.19 5.34
C ASP A 113 8.67 -14.85 4.65
N ALA A 114 8.54 -13.73 5.37
CA ALA A 114 8.94 -12.42 4.89
C ALA A 114 10.44 -12.35 4.55
N GLU A 115 11.29 -12.85 5.44
CA GLU A 115 12.73 -12.85 5.27
C GLU A 115 13.19 -13.78 4.15
N GLU A 116 12.61 -14.98 4.05
CA GLU A 116 12.88 -15.93 2.97
C GLU A 116 12.44 -15.34 1.62
N PHE A 117 11.20 -14.83 1.55
CA PHE A 117 10.67 -14.20 0.34
C PHE A 117 11.52 -13.00 -0.09
N ARG A 118 11.94 -12.15 0.85
CA ARG A 118 12.89 -11.06 0.61
C ARG A 118 14.18 -11.59 0.02
N THR A 119 14.80 -12.59 0.65
CA THR A 119 16.10 -13.16 0.23
C THR A 119 16.04 -13.68 -1.20
N LEU A 120 14.97 -14.39 -1.56
CA LEU A 120 14.78 -14.93 -2.91
C LEU A 120 14.57 -13.85 -3.98
N ASN A 121 14.05 -12.67 -3.61
CA ASN A 121 13.63 -11.64 -4.57
C ASN A 121 14.48 -10.35 -4.52
N ILE A 122 15.37 -10.17 -3.54
CA ILE A 122 16.04 -8.88 -3.29
C ILE A 122 16.87 -8.39 -4.47
N SER A 123 17.60 -9.29 -5.15
CA SER A 123 18.43 -8.93 -6.30
C SER A 123 17.59 -8.37 -7.46
N PHE A 124 16.39 -8.93 -7.68
CA PHE A 124 15.45 -8.40 -8.66
C PHE A 124 14.88 -7.06 -8.19
N LEU A 125 14.41 -6.98 -6.94
CA LEU A 125 13.78 -5.80 -6.38
C LEU A 125 14.71 -4.58 -6.40
N GLN A 126 15.97 -4.72 -5.96
CA GLN A 126 16.95 -3.63 -5.96
C GLN A 126 17.23 -3.13 -7.38
N LYS A 127 17.55 -4.05 -8.31
CA LYS A 127 17.84 -3.70 -9.70
C LYS A 127 16.65 -3.06 -10.43
N TYR A 128 15.43 -3.51 -10.14
CA TYR A 128 14.24 -2.96 -10.77
C TYR A 128 13.87 -1.61 -10.16
N CYS A 129 14.00 -1.46 -8.84
CA CYS A 129 13.70 -0.24 -8.08
C CYS A 129 14.41 1.00 -8.64
N GLU A 130 15.68 0.88 -9.02
CA GLU A 130 16.49 1.96 -9.62
C GLU A 130 15.85 2.61 -10.85
N LYS A 131 15.02 1.86 -11.58
CA LYS A 131 14.35 2.32 -12.81
C LYS A 131 12.93 2.83 -12.57
N THR A 132 12.43 2.72 -11.35
CA THR A 132 11.06 3.11 -11.00
C THR A 132 11.00 4.54 -10.45
N CYS A 133 9.80 5.15 -10.49
CA CYS A 133 9.58 6.46 -9.90
C CYS A 133 9.70 6.44 -8.36
N LEU A 134 10.02 7.58 -7.76
CA LEU A 134 10.26 7.71 -6.30
C LEU A 134 9.14 7.12 -5.43
N LYS A 135 7.87 7.24 -5.85
CA LYS A 135 6.74 6.64 -5.13
C LYS A 135 6.79 5.11 -5.11
N ARG A 136 7.25 4.47 -6.18
CA ARG A 136 7.40 3.01 -6.23
C ARG A 136 8.63 2.55 -5.45
N GLN A 137 9.70 3.33 -5.46
CA GLN A 137 10.85 3.09 -4.59
C GLN A 137 10.42 3.16 -3.12
N ALA A 138 9.65 4.18 -2.74
CA ALA A 138 9.10 4.34 -1.39
C ALA A 138 8.29 3.12 -0.94
N LYS A 139 7.41 2.61 -1.81
CA LYS A 139 6.64 1.38 -1.51
C LYS A 139 7.55 0.20 -1.19
N LEU A 140 8.60 -0.02 -1.99
CA LEU A 140 9.56 -1.10 -1.72
C LEU A 140 10.26 -0.90 -0.37
N TYR A 141 10.75 0.31 -0.07
CA TYR A 141 11.42 0.59 1.19
C TYR A 141 10.49 0.43 2.40
N ILE A 142 9.21 0.82 2.28
CA ILE A 142 8.18 0.55 3.29
C ILE A 142 8.03 -0.96 3.48
N SER A 143 7.84 -1.74 2.41
CA SER A 143 7.68 -3.21 2.52
C SER A 143 8.90 -3.88 3.15
N LEU A 144 10.12 -3.44 2.80
CA LEU A 144 11.35 -3.94 3.43
C LEU A 144 11.43 -3.56 4.91
N ALA A 145 11.04 -2.33 5.27
CA ALA A 145 11.00 -1.87 6.65
C ALA A 145 9.99 -2.66 7.48
N LEU A 146 8.83 -3.02 6.90
CA LEU A 146 7.85 -3.87 7.56
C LEU A 146 8.39 -5.28 7.80
N ALA A 147 9.13 -5.85 6.84
CA ALA A 147 9.79 -7.15 7.03
C ALA A 147 10.82 -7.11 8.17
N ASP A 148 11.66 -6.08 8.23
CA ASP A 148 12.61 -5.89 9.32
C ASP A 148 11.90 -5.65 10.66
N CYS A 149 10.82 -4.89 10.68
CA CYS A 149 10.00 -4.67 11.87
C CYS A 149 9.38 -5.97 12.39
N ALA A 150 8.83 -6.81 11.50
CA ALA A 150 8.27 -8.11 11.85
C ALA A 150 9.35 -9.04 12.45
N ALA A 151 10.58 -8.96 11.95
CA ALA A 151 11.75 -9.66 12.48
C ALA A 151 12.38 -9.00 13.72
N LYS A 152 11.77 -7.93 14.26
CA LYS A 152 12.25 -7.12 15.41
C LYS A 152 13.57 -6.38 15.18
N ASN A 153 13.97 -6.22 13.92
CA ASN A 153 15.12 -5.40 13.51
C ASN A 153 14.73 -3.93 13.35
N TYR A 154 14.17 -3.32 14.41
CA TYR A 154 13.53 -2.00 14.35
C TYR A 154 14.47 -0.88 13.88
N ARG A 155 15.75 -0.93 14.27
CA ARG A 155 16.76 0.06 13.86
C ARG A 155 16.99 0.04 12.34
N ASP A 156 17.07 -1.15 11.76
CA ASP A 156 17.26 -1.31 10.32
C ASP A 156 16.00 -0.94 9.55
N ALA A 157 14.83 -1.32 10.08
CA ALA A 157 13.53 -0.88 9.56
C ALA A 157 13.43 0.66 9.47
N LEU A 158 13.76 1.37 10.55
CA LEU A 158 13.75 2.84 10.57
C LEU A 158 14.80 3.45 9.63
N LYS A 159 15.94 2.79 9.43
CA LYS A 159 16.97 3.23 8.48
C LYS A 159 16.47 3.16 7.04
N LEU A 160 15.72 2.12 6.68
CA LEU A 160 15.13 1.97 5.34
C LEU A 160 14.15 3.10 5.01
N LEU A 161 13.41 3.62 6.01
CA LEU A 161 12.51 4.76 5.80
C LEU A 161 13.24 6.08 5.52
N LYS A 162 14.55 6.16 5.81
CA LYS A 162 15.40 7.33 5.57
C LYS A 162 16.11 7.29 4.21
N PHE A 163 15.52 6.68 3.18
CA PHE A 163 16.12 6.54 1.85
C PHE A 163 16.14 7.83 1.00
N GLY A 164 15.77 8.98 1.57
CA GLY A 164 15.86 10.29 0.89
C GLY A 164 14.64 10.67 0.06
N TYR A 165 13.45 10.12 0.38
CA TYR A 165 12.21 10.55 -0.26
C TYR A 165 11.95 12.04 -0.04
N LYS A 166 11.77 12.78 -1.14
CA LYS A 166 11.43 14.21 -1.11
C LYS A 166 9.93 14.38 -1.38
N PRO A 167 9.23 15.31 -0.69
CA PRO A 167 7.83 15.60 -0.95
C PRO A 167 7.59 15.90 -2.44
N GLN A 168 6.60 15.22 -3.03
CA GLN A 168 6.26 15.30 -4.46
C GLN A 168 5.05 16.21 -4.74
N GLY A 169 4.57 16.96 -3.74
CA GLY A 169 3.42 17.85 -3.87
C GLY A 169 2.85 18.26 -2.53
N ARG A 170 1.73 19.01 -2.56
CA ARG A 170 1.04 19.51 -1.35
C ARG A 170 0.36 18.38 -0.55
N ASN A 171 -0.24 17.41 -1.25
CA ASN A 171 -0.94 16.27 -0.65
C ASN A 171 -0.18 14.98 -0.96
N ASP A 172 1.07 14.87 -0.52
CA ASP A 172 1.89 13.69 -0.79
C ASP A 172 1.57 12.55 0.18
N SER A 173 0.54 11.77 -0.16
CA SER A 173 0.13 10.59 0.60
C SER A 173 1.24 9.56 0.79
N MET A 174 2.23 9.48 -0.12
CA MET A 174 3.34 8.54 0.06
C MET A 174 4.28 8.96 1.18
N LEU A 175 4.56 10.27 1.30
CA LEU A 175 5.30 10.79 2.45
C LEU A 175 4.58 10.46 3.76
N LEU A 176 3.26 10.66 3.77
CA LEU A 176 2.45 10.36 4.94
C LEU A 176 2.47 8.86 5.28
N GLU A 177 2.40 7.97 4.30
CA GLU A 177 2.54 6.52 4.54
C GLU A 177 3.92 6.13 5.08
N ILE A 178 5.00 6.79 4.65
CA ILE A 178 6.33 6.62 5.26
C ILE A 178 6.29 7.01 6.75
N MET A 179 5.69 8.15 7.07
CA MET A 179 5.59 8.64 8.46
C MET A 179 4.71 7.72 9.33
N ILE A 180 3.57 7.25 8.81
CA ILE A 180 2.69 6.28 9.49
C ILE A 180 3.44 4.97 9.74
N THR A 181 4.24 4.51 8.76
CA THR A 181 5.07 3.31 8.94
C THR A 181 6.10 3.50 10.05
N ALA A 182 6.71 4.69 10.16
CA ALA A 182 7.63 5.00 11.25
C ALA A 182 6.92 4.97 12.62
N VAL A 183 5.72 5.56 12.73
CA VAL A 183 4.88 5.48 13.94
C VAL A 183 4.64 4.03 14.35
N TYR A 184 4.27 3.18 13.39
CA TYR A 184 4.06 1.75 13.63
C TYR A 184 5.33 1.04 14.13
N ILE A 185 6.49 1.31 13.53
CA ILE A 185 7.74 0.68 13.94
C ILE A 185 8.12 1.08 15.37
N PHE A 186 8.00 2.36 15.73
CA PHE A 186 8.26 2.81 17.10
C PHE A 186 7.28 2.19 18.11
N ALA A 187 5.98 2.11 17.75
CA ALA A 187 4.99 1.43 18.58
C ALA A 187 5.32 -0.05 18.79
N LYS A 188 5.76 -0.77 17.73
CA LYS A 188 6.20 -2.17 17.84
C LYS A 188 7.51 -2.38 18.60
N ALA A 189 8.33 -1.34 18.70
CA ALA A 189 9.60 -1.36 19.42
C ALA A 189 9.45 -0.99 20.91
N ASP A 190 8.24 -0.64 21.37
CA ASP A 190 7.95 -0.10 22.70
C ASP A 190 8.83 1.14 23.05
N ASP A 191 9.20 1.93 22.04
CA ASP A 191 10.01 3.15 22.17
C ASP A 191 9.09 4.38 22.27
N ILE A 192 8.78 4.76 23.52
CA ILE A 192 7.80 5.83 23.84
C ILE A 192 8.27 7.19 23.31
N GLU A 193 9.54 7.54 23.52
CA GLU A 193 10.10 8.84 23.09
C GLU A 193 10.12 8.94 21.56
N GLY A 194 10.58 7.87 20.89
CA GLY A 194 10.55 7.78 19.43
C GLY A 194 9.13 7.85 18.87
N LEU A 195 8.17 7.19 19.52
CA LEU A 195 6.76 7.19 19.13
C LEU A 195 6.15 8.59 19.21
N GLU A 196 6.38 9.33 20.29
CA GLU A 196 5.89 10.71 20.43
C GLU A 196 6.39 11.62 19.31
N GLY A 197 7.69 11.54 19.01
CA GLY A 197 8.29 12.29 17.89
C GLY A 197 7.71 11.89 16.53
N ALA A 198 7.53 10.59 16.29
CA ALA A 198 6.94 10.08 15.05
C ALA A 198 5.47 10.51 14.89
N LEU A 199 4.68 10.50 15.97
CA LEU A 199 3.30 10.97 15.99
C LEU A 199 3.20 12.45 15.68
N ALA A 200 4.07 13.28 16.27
CA ALA A 200 4.13 14.70 15.97
C ALA A 200 4.44 14.95 14.49
N ASN A 201 5.39 14.20 13.92
CA ASN A 201 5.76 14.29 12.51
C ASN A 201 4.63 13.84 11.57
N ALA A 202 3.98 12.71 11.83
CA ALA A 202 2.89 12.21 11.00
C ALA A 202 1.67 13.14 11.00
N ASN A 203 1.26 13.60 12.19
CA ASN A 203 0.16 14.56 12.32
C ASN A 203 0.52 15.94 11.73
N GLY A 204 1.77 16.38 11.92
CA GLY A 204 2.29 17.59 11.29
C GLY A 204 2.24 17.51 9.76
N CYS A 205 2.65 16.38 9.19
CA CYS A 205 2.55 16.11 7.75
C CYS A 205 1.10 16.16 7.25
N LEU A 206 0.17 15.50 7.96
CA LEU A 206 -1.25 15.48 7.58
C LEU A 206 -1.86 16.89 7.59
N LYS A 207 -1.53 17.72 8.58
CA LYS A 207 -1.98 19.13 8.66
C LYS A 207 -1.51 20.01 7.51
N LEU A 208 -0.46 19.61 6.78
CA LEU A 208 0.03 20.35 5.62
C LEU A 208 -0.76 20.05 4.34
N PHE A 209 -1.57 18.99 4.34
CA PHE A 209 -2.40 18.66 3.19
C PHE A 209 -3.46 19.76 3.03
N LYS A 210 -3.65 20.22 1.80
CA LYS A 210 -4.63 21.25 1.43
C LYS A 210 -5.64 20.62 0.50
N ASP A 211 -6.91 20.71 0.85
CA ASP A 211 -8.03 20.26 0.02
C ASP A 211 -7.90 18.77 -0.36
N PHE A 212 -8.39 17.88 0.51
CA PHE A 212 -8.47 16.46 0.20
C PHE A 212 -9.32 16.22 -1.07
N ASP A 213 -8.89 15.28 -1.90
CA ASP A 213 -9.60 14.92 -3.13
C ASP A 213 -10.97 14.28 -2.81
N PHE A 214 -11.09 13.64 -1.63
CA PHE A 214 -12.32 13.03 -1.15
C PHE A 214 -12.57 13.33 0.32
N SER A 215 -13.83 13.47 0.70
CA SER A 215 -14.26 13.83 2.07
C SER A 215 -13.79 12.85 3.15
N TRP A 216 -13.63 11.57 2.80
CA TRP A 216 -13.21 10.52 3.74
C TRP A 216 -11.71 10.49 4.02
N GLN A 217 -10.87 11.14 3.20
CA GLN A 217 -9.40 10.97 3.26
C GLN A 217 -8.80 11.46 4.57
N GLU A 218 -9.28 12.60 5.07
CA GLU A 218 -8.77 13.20 6.31
C GLU A 218 -8.98 12.25 7.49
N GLU A 219 -10.23 11.81 7.68
CA GLU A 219 -10.60 10.87 8.74
C GLU A 219 -9.85 9.54 8.60
N TYR A 220 -9.74 9.02 7.37
CA TYR A 220 -8.99 7.80 7.08
C TYR A 220 -7.53 7.90 7.54
N TYR A 221 -6.83 9.00 7.23
CA TYR A 221 -5.43 9.14 7.63
C TYR A 221 -5.26 9.41 9.13
N HIS A 222 -6.16 10.15 9.76
CA HIS A 222 -6.16 10.28 11.23
C HIS A 222 -6.34 8.93 11.92
N LYS A 223 -7.27 8.11 11.43
CA LYS A 223 -7.45 6.73 11.90
C LYS A 223 -6.17 5.91 11.69
N ARG A 224 -5.58 5.95 10.50
CA ARG A 224 -4.33 5.23 10.19
C ARG A 224 -3.18 5.58 11.16
N ILE A 225 -2.99 6.86 11.48
CA ILE A 225 -1.95 7.30 12.42
C ILE A 225 -2.21 6.75 13.82
N ARG A 226 -3.45 6.84 14.30
CA ARG A 226 -3.85 6.34 15.62
C ARG A 226 -3.68 4.81 15.71
N ASP A 227 -4.17 4.09 14.72
CA ASP A 227 -4.11 2.63 14.70
C ASP A 227 -2.63 2.17 14.61
N ALA A 228 -1.79 2.87 13.83
CA ALA A 228 -0.34 2.64 13.78
C ALA A 228 0.33 2.83 15.15
N SER A 229 -0.06 3.85 15.94
CA SER A 229 0.49 4.03 17.30
C SER A 229 0.09 2.95 18.28
N GLN A 230 -0.93 2.15 17.95
CA GLN A 230 -1.35 0.97 18.70
C GLN A 230 -0.72 -0.32 18.12
N GLY A 231 0.20 -0.19 17.16
CA GLY A 231 0.86 -1.32 16.52
C GLY A 231 -0.03 -2.09 15.55
N ILE A 232 -0.98 -1.42 14.90
CA ILE A 232 -1.92 -1.96 13.90
C ILE A 232 -1.67 -1.27 12.54
N LEU A 233 -1.42 -2.05 11.47
CA LEU A 233 -1.10 -1.50 10.13
C LEU A 233 -1.63 -2.32 8.96
#